data_AF-A0A2M8PM64-F1
#
_entry.id   AF-A0A2M8PM64-F1
#
_cell.length_a   1.000
_cell.length_b   1.000
_cell.length_c   1.000
_cell.angle_alpha   90.00
_cell.angle_beta   90.00
_cell.angle_gamma   90.00
#
_symmetry.space_group_name_H-M   'P 1'
#
loop_
_entity.id
_entity.type
_entity.pdbx_description
1 polymer ?
#
loop_
_entity_poly.entity_id
_entity_poly.type
_entity_poly.pdbx_seq_one_letter_code
_entity_poly.pdbx_strand_id
1 'polypeptide(L)' 'MGDTMPPANLPIGYLEESYELDIEHLPEGIYTLAIGIYDPNNGKRYTLTTGQDRLFLGTVEIRE' A
#
# COMPACT_ATOMS: atom_id res chain seq x y z
N MET A 1 22.36 15.87 4.87
CA MET A 1 21.51 15.09 3.94
C MET A 1 20.66 14.20 4.81
N GLY A 2 19.41 14.60 5.04
CA GLY A 2 18.55 13.99 6.06
C GLY A 2 17.68 12.92 5.43
N ASP A 3 18.07 11.66 5.64
CA ASP A 3 17.11 10.56 5.63
C ASP A 3 16.17 10.80 6.82
N THR A 4 15.01 11.39 6.54
CA THR A 4 13.93 11.39 7.53
C THR A 4 13.34 10.00 7.50
N MET A 5 13.83 9.16 8.43
CA MET A 5 13.13 7.96 8.86
C MET A 5 11.64 8.31 9.05
N PRO A 6 10.70 7.42 8.66
CA PRO A 6 9.31 7.58 9.05
C PRO A 6 9.23 7.77 10.57
N PRO A 7 8.25 8.53 11.09
CA PRO A 7 8.22 8.99 12.47
C PRO A 7 8.51 7.85 13.46
N ALA A 8 9.69 7.94 14.09
CA ALA A 8 10.34 6.90 14.87
C ALA A 8 9.73 6.69 16.27
N ASN A 9 8.40 6.65 16.35
CA ASN A 9 7.67 6.36 17.59
C ASN A 9 6.95 5.00 17.54
N LEU A 10 7.10 4.25 16.45
CA LEU A 10 6.61 2.87 16.40
C LEU A 10 7.60 1.98 17.14
N PRO A 11 7.18 1.23 18.19
CA PRO A 11 8.05 0.26 18.83
C PRO A 11 8.55 -0.75 17.79
N ILE A 12 9.79 -1.24 17.96
CA ILE A 12 10.31 -2.34 17.14
C ILE A 12 9.31 -3.50 17.27
N GLY A 13 8.62 -3.82 16.19
CA GLY A 13 7.47 -4.71 16.19
C GLY A 13 6.84 -4.82 14.82
N TYR A 14 5.75 -5.57 14.74
CA TYR A 14 4.95 -5.72 13.53
C TYR A 14 3.80 -4.70 13.58
N LEU A 15 3.65 -3.90 12.54
CA LEU A 15 2.42 -3.14 12.31
C LEU A 15 1.48 -4.05 11.51
N GLU A 16 0.38 -4.46 12.13
CA GLU A 16 -0.72 -5.12 11.45
C GLU A 16 -1.85 -4.10 11.31
N GLU A 17 -2.22 -3.81 10.06
CA GLU A 17 -3.29 -2.88 9.72
C GLU A 17 -4.23 -3.58 8.75
N SER A 18 -5.53 -3.48 9.01
CA SER A 18 -6.58 -4.02 8.15
C SER A 18 -7.35 -2.87 7.52
N TYR A 19 -7.59 -2.97 6.22
CA TYR A 19 -8.36 -2.00 5.46
C TYR A 19 -9.44 -2.71 4.66
N GLU A 20 -10.69 -2.29 4.85
CA GLU A 20 -11.83 -2.78 4.07
C GLU A 20 -12.04 -1.84 2.87
N LEU A 21 -12.09 -2.42 1.67
CA LEU A 21 -12.34 -1.69 0.44
C LEU A 21 -13.74 -2.04 -0.06
N ASP A 22 -14.59 -1.04 -0.23
CA ASP A 22 -15.87 -1.19 -0.92
C ASP A 22 -15.62 -1.33 -2.43
N ILE A 23 -16.19 -2.40 -2.99
CA ILE A 23 -16.04 -2.81 -4.39
C ILE A 23 -17.38 -2.85 -5.14
N GLU A 24 -18.50 -2.44 -4.51
CA GLU A 24 -19.86 -2.62 -5.04
C GLU A 24 -20.08 -1.98 -6.43
N HIS A 25 -19.32 -0.93 -6.75
CA HIS A 25 -19.44 -0.18 -8.01
C HIS A 25 -18.31 -0.46 -9.01
N LEU A 26 -17.47 -1.47 -8.74
CA LEU A 26 -16.43 -1.86 -9.67
C LEU A 26 -17.02 -2.73 -10.80
N PRO A 27 -16.69 -2.44 -12.07
CA PRO A 27 -17.03 -3.34 -13.16
C PRO A 27 -16.51 -4.75 -12.92
N GLU A 28 -17.21 -5.76 -13.44
CA GLU A 28 -16.69 -7.13 -13.45
C GLU A 28 -15.31 -7.20 -14.10
N GLY A 29 -14.44 -8.03 -13.55
CA GLY A 29 -13.11 -8.21 -14.08
C GLY A 29 -12.08 -8.68 -13.06
N ILE A 30 -10.84 -8.82 -13.54
CA ILE A 30 -9.70 -9.23 -12.72
C ILE A 30 -8.92 -7.97 -12.33
N TYR A 31 -8.83 -7.73 -11.03
CA TYR A 31 -8.14 -6.60 -10.44
C TYR A 31 -6.87 -7.07 -9.73
N THR A 32 -5.81 -6.29 -9.87
CA THR A 32 -4.56 -6.53 -9.13
C THR A 32 -4.58 -5.78 -7.81
N LEU A 33 -4.44 -6.51 -6.69
CA LEU A 33 -4.30 -5.92 -5.37
C LEU A 33 -2.83 -5.58 -5.11
N ALA A 34 -2.57 -4.33 -4.70
CA ALA A 34 -1.24 -3.85 -4.38
C ALA A 34 -1.27 -2.88 -3.20
N ILE A 35 -0.22 -2.90 -2.38
CA ILE A 35 -0.01 -1.96 -1.27
C ILE A 35 1.23 -1.12 -1.52
N GLY A 36 1.23 0.12 -1.04
CA GLY A 36 2.37 1.01 -1.13
C GLY A 36 2.36 2.00 0.02
N ILE A 37 3.55 2.46 0.42
CA ILE A 37 3.69 3.45 1.49
C ILE A 37 3.95 4.81 0.84
N TYR A 38 3.27 5.83 1.32
CA TYR A 38 3.49 7.21 0.90
C TYR A 38 3.62 8.13 2.11
N ASP A 39 4.31 9.24 1.93
CA ASP A 39 4.38 10.33 2.90
C ASP A 39 3.12 11.20 2.76
N PRO A 40 2.26 11.27 3.79
CA PRO A 40 1.01 12.01 3.70
C PRO A 40 1.20 13.53 3.62
N ASN A 41 2.36 14.07 3.99
CA ASN A 41 2.61 15.52 3.98
C ASN A 41 2.90 16.05 2.58
N ASN A 42 3.46 15.22 1.71
CA ASN A 42 3.88 15.63 0.36
C ASN A 42 3.36 14.69 -0.76
N GLY A 43 2.64 13.62 -0.42
CA GLY A 43 2.09 12.64 -1.36
C GLY A 43 3.13 11.75 -2.04
N LYS A 44 4.41 11.84 -1.67
CA LYS A 44 5.49 11.07 -2.30
C LYS A 44 5.41 9.62 -1.88
N ARG A 45 5.49 8.71 -2.85
CA ARG A 45 5.58 7.27 -2.59
C ARG A 45 7.01 6.85 -2.28
N TYR A 46 7.15 5.93 -1.34
CA TYR A 46 8.42 5.26 -1.07
C TYR A 46 8.62 4.11 -2.05
N THR A 47 9.87 3.92 -2.46
CA THR A 47 10.27 2.85 -3.37
C THR A 47 10.81 1.67 -2.56
N LEU A 48 10.39 0.46 -2.92
CA LEU A 48 10.99 -0.78 -2.47
C LEU A 48 12.45 -0.87 -2.97
N THR A 49 13.25 -1.73 -2.35
CA THR A 49 14.64 -2.00 -2.79
C THR A 49 14.73 -2.53 -4.21
N THR A 50 13.64 -3.09 -4.74
CA THR A 50 13.50 -3.57 -6.12
C THR A 50 13.22 -2.45 -7.13
N GLY A 51 13.02 -1.20 -6.69
CA GLY A 51 12.70 -0.07 -7.55
C GLY A 51 11.20 0.14 -7.81
N GLN A 52 10.34 -0.74 -7.30
CA GLN A 52 8.87 -0.60 -7.40
C GLN A 52 8.33 0.30 -6.27
N ASP A 53 7.28 1.08 -6.52
CA ASP A 53 6.62 1.90 -5.50
C ASP A 53 5.45 1.19 -4.79
N ARG A 54 5.21 -0.09 -5.14
CA ARG A 54 4.12 -0.93 -4.65
C ARG A 54 4.55 -2.39 -4.54
N LEU A 55 4.04 -3.09 -3.54
CA LEU A 55 4.07 -4.54 -3.40
C LEU A 55 2.76 -5.12 -3.94
N PHE A 56 2.85 -6.05 -4.88
CA PHE A 56 1.69 -6.75 -5.43
C PHE A 56 1.34 -7.96 -4.57
N LEU A 57 0.11 -7.99 -4.06
CA LEU A 57 -0.37 -9.05 -3.16
C LEU A 57 -1.01 -10.20 -3.92
N GLY A 58 -1.57 -9.93 -5.10
CA GLY A 58 -2.24 -10.92 -5.93
C GLY A 58 -3.33 -10.29 -6.79
N THR A 59 -4.25 -11.13 -7.25
CA THR A 59 -5.40 -10.72 -8.05
C THR A 59 -6.71 -11.11 -7.37
N VAL A 60 -7.72 -10.27 -7.50
CA VAL A 60 -9.09 -10.53 -7.07
C VAL A 60 -9.99 -10.47 -8.29
N GLU A 61 -10.92 -11.41 -8.40
CA GLU A 61 -11.92 -11.41 -9.45
C GLU A 61 -13.24 -10.88 -8.91
N ILE A 62 -13.79 -9.89 -9.61
CA ILE A 62 -15.10 -9.28 -9.33
C ILE A 62 -16.08 -9.81 -10.38
N ARG A 63 -17.20 -10.36 -9.91
CA ARG A 63 -18.32 -10.90 -10.69
C ARG A 63 -19.62 -10.54 -9.98
N GLU A 64 -20.71 -10.32 -10.72
CA GLU A 64 -22.08 -10.19 -10.19
C GLU A 64 -22.63 -11.51 -9.63
#